data_AF-A0A1F9WW37-F1
#
_entry.id   AF-A0A1F9WW37-F1
#
_cell.length_a   1.000
_cell.length_b   1.000
_cell.length_c   1.000
_cell.angle_alpha   90.00
_cell.angle_beta   90.00
_cell.angle_gamma   90.00
#
_symmetry.space_group_name_H-M   'P 1'
#
loop_
_entity.id
_entity.type
_entity.pdbx_description
1 polymer ?
#
loop_
_entity_poly.entity_id
_entity_poly.type
_entity_poly.pdbx_seq_one_letter_code
_entity_poly.pdbx_strand_id
1 'polypeptide(L)' 'MKYPIYIQTINRNNVVAFCPVLHRISAEGRDIDSALKALQEKFLCYLHDDDVQMEVIMLDGASPMWESTQVSE' A
#
# COMPACT_ATOMS: atom_id res chain seq x y z
N MET A 1 1.41 15.96 -5.49
CA MET A 1 0.31 15.50 -4.59
C MET A 1 0.68 14.12 -4.06
N LYS A 2 0.42 13.79 -2.78
CA LYS A 2 0.81 12.48 -2.22
C LYS A 2 -0.31 11.44 -2.38
N TYR A 3 0.01 10.30 -3.00
CA TYR A 3 -0.92 9.19 -3.19
C TYR A 3 -0.59 8.06 -2.22
N PRO A 4 -1.53 7.67 -1.34
CA PRO A 4 -1.29 6.56 -0.43
C PRO A 4 -1.30 5.25 -1.21
N ILE A 5 -0.26 4.45 -1.01
CA ILE A 5 -0.07 3.14 -1.62
C ILE A 5 -0.16 2.09 -0.52
N TYR A 6 -1.19 1.27 -0.55
CA TYR A 6 -1.41 0.21 0.42
C TYR A 6 -0.76 -1.07 -0.09
N ILE A 7 0.02 -1.72 0.78
CA ILE A 7 0.64 -3.00 0.52
C ILE A 7 -0.06 -4.07 1.34
N GLN A 8 -0.50 -5.13 0.67
CA GLN A 8 -1.09 -6.32 1.28
C GLN A 8 -0.34 -7.57 0.84
N THR A 9 0.19 -8.33 1.79
CA THR A 9 0.77 -9.65 1.53
C THR A 9 -0.35 -10.68 1.47
N ILE A 10 -0.59 -11.25 0.29
CA ILE A 10 -1.62 -12.28 0.08
C ILE A 10 -1.09 -13.65 0.53
N ASN A 11 0.17 -13.94 0.22
CA ASN A 11 0.88 -15.13 0.69
C ASN A 11 2.40 -14.90 0.63
N ARG A 12 3.19 -15.92 0.98
CA ARG A 12 4.67 -15.82 1.05
C ARG A 12 5.34 -15.37 -0.26
N ASN A 13 4.66 -15.54 -1.40
CA ASN A 13 5.21 -15.28 -2.72
C ASN A 13 4.33 -14.31 -3.53
N ASN A 14 3.32 -13.68 -2.91
CA ASN A 14 2.46 -12.74 -3.60
C ASN A 14 2.12 -11.56 -2.69
N VAL A 15 2.48 -10.38 -3.18
CA VAL A 15 2.25 -9.08 -2.56
C VAL A 15 1.48 -8.22 -3.55
N VAL A 16 0.44 -7.55 -3.06
CA VAL A 16 -0.37 -6.63 -3.85
C VAL A 16 -0.14 -5.22 -3.33
N ALA A 17 0.23 -4.31 -4.23
CA ALA A 17 0.26 -2.88 -3.97
C ALA A 17 -0.91 -2.21 -4.69
N PHE A 18 -1.65 -1.32 -4.03
CA PHE A 18 -2.78 -0.62 -4.65
C PHE A 18 -2.95 0.79 -4.09
N CYS A 19 -3.52 1.69 -4.88
CA CYS A 19 -3.88 3.02 -4.42
C CYS A 19 -5.41 3.15 -4.28
N PRO A 20 -5.96 3.41 -3.08
CA PRO A 20 -7.40 3.57 -2.92
C PRO A 20 -7.93 4.84 -3.58
N VAL A 21 -7.11 5.88 -3.73
CA VAL A 21 -7.51 7.12 -4.42
C VAL A 21 -7.72 6.86 -5.91
N LEU A 22 -6.89 5.98 -6.47
CA LEU A 22 -6.95 5.58 -7.87
C LEU A 22 -7.42 4.13 -7.93
N HIS A 23 -8.71 3.89 -7.66
CA HIS A 23 -9.38 2.58 -7.56
C HIS A 23 -9.10 1.58 -8.71
N ARG A 24 -8.51 2.03 -9.82
CA ARG A 24 -8.13 1.20 -10.98
C ARG A 24 -6.65 0.82 -11.04
N ILE A 25 -5.83 1.30 -10.11
CA ILE A 25 -4.38 1.11 -10.12
C ILE A 25 -3.98 0.20 -8.95
N SER A 26 -3.72 -1.04 -9.31
CA SER A 26 -3.10 -2.06 -8.46
C SER A 26 -2.05 -2.84 -9.24
N ALA A 27 -1.11 -3.43 -8.54
CA ALA A 27 -0.07 -4.29 -9.10
C ALA A 27 0.28 -5.41 -8.13
N GLU A 28 0.60 -6.57 -8.69
CA GLU A 28 1.05 -7.75 -7.94
C GLU A 28 2.54 -7.98 -8.17
N GLY A 29 3.23 -8.51 -7.16
CA GLY A 29 4.64 -8.81 -7.20
C GLY A 29 4.97 -10.01 -6.32
N ARG A 30 6.14 -10.61 -6.55
CA ARG A 30 6.63 -11.73 -5.72
C ARG A 30 7.09 -11.27 -4.33
N ASP A 31 7.35 -9.98 -4.22
CA ASP A 31 7.88 -9.27 -3.07
C ASP A 31 7.39 -7.81 -3.13
N ILE A 32 7.63 -7.06 -2.06
CA ILE A 32 7.20 -5.66 -1.94
C ILE A 32 7.79 -4.79 -3.05
N ASP A 33 9.09 -4.90 -3.31
CA ASP A 33 9.80 -4.12 -4.32
C ASP A 33 9.23 -4.33 -5.73
N SER A 34 8.98 -5.59 -6.11
CA SER A 34 8.40 -5.93 -7.41
C SER A 34 6.96 -5.42 -7.56
N ALA A 35 6.14 -5.50 -6.51
CA ALA A 35 4.79 -4.96 -6.50
C ALA A 35 4.79 -3.43 -6.63
N LEU A 36 5.67 -2.74 -5.89
CA LEU A 36 5.81 -1.29 -5.94
C LEU A 36 6.33 -0.81 -7.30
N LYS A 37 7.33 -1.49 -7.87
CA LYS A 37 7.86 -1.15 -9.20
C LYS A 37 6.79 -1.26 -10.27
N ALA A 38 6.03 -2.36 -10.28
CA ALA A 38 4.94 -2.56 -11.22
C ALA A 38 3.80 -1.54 -11.02
N LEU A 39 3.56 -1.10 -9.78
CA LEU A 39 2.60 -0.03 -9.49
C LEU A 39 3.08 1.32 -10.00
N GLN A 40 4.36 1.65 -9.79
CA GLN A 40 4.97 2.90 -10.22
C GLN A 40 4.91 3.08 -11.74
N GLU A 41 5.18 2.02 -12.50
CA GLU A 41 5.07 2.02 -13.97
C GLU A 41 3.64 2.34 -14.42
N LYS A 42 2.62 1.79 -13.74
CA LYS A 42 1.21 2.10 -14.00
C LYS A 42 0.84 3.53 -13.59
N PHE A 43 1.39 4.02 -12.49
CA PHE A 43 1.19 5.38 -11.99
C PHE A 43 1.69 6.43 -12.97
N LEU A 44 2.92 6.26 -13.48
CA LEU A 44 3.51 7.15 -14.47
C LEU A 44 2.69 7.17 -15.77
N CYS A 45 2.23 6.00 -16.21
CA CYS A 45 1.35 5.89 -17.38
C CYS A 45 -0.03 6.55 -17.17
N TYR A 46 -0.56 6.58 -15.95
CA TYR A 46 -1.91 7.08 -15.68
C TYR A 46 -1.94 8.59 -15.42
N LEU A 47 -0.99 9.09 -14.63
CA LEU A 47 -0.99 10.49 -14.19
C LEU A 47 -0.23 11.40 -15.15
N HIS A 48 0.70 10.86 -15.96
CA HIS A 48 1.56 11.64 -16.85
C HIS A 48 2.24 12.84 -16.13
N ASP A 49 2.51 12.68 -14.84
CA ASP A 49 2.99 13.74 -13.95
C ASP A 49 4.24 13.23 -13.21
N ASP A 50 5.36 13.91 -13.43
CA ASP A 50 6.65 13.62 -12.82
C ASP A 50 6.74 14.06 -11.34
N ASP A 51 5.82 14.90 -10.85
CA ASP A 51 5.78 15.39 -9.46
C ASP A 51 4.90 14.51 -8.54
N VAL A 52 4.50 13.34 -9.02
CA VAL A 52 3.77 12.35 -8.25
C VAL A 52 4.63 11.79 -7.13
N GLN A 53 4.13 11.93 -5.90
CA GLN A 53 4.76 11.37 -4.71
C GLN A 53 3.90 10.21 -4.19
N MET A 54 4.49 9.02 -4.08
CA MET A 54 3.83 7.84 -3.50
C MET A 54 4.18 7.74 -2.01
N GLU A 55 3.17 7.55 -1.17
CA GLU A 55 3.33 7.32 0.26
C GLU A 55 2.97 5.87 0.58
N VAL A 56 3.98 5.06 0.87
CA VAL A 56 3.82 3.61 1.06
C VAL A 56 3.33 3.31 2.48
N ILE A 57 2.18 2.65 2.58
CA ILE A 57 1.52 2.21 3.81
C ILE A 57 1.45 0.69 3.78
N MET A 58 2.20 0.03 4.66
CA MET A 58 2.09 -1.42 4.83
C MET A 58 0.90 -1.74 5.73
N LEU A 59 -0.04 -2.54 5.22
CA LEU A 59 -1.10 -3.11 6.05
C LEU A 59 -0.51 -4.31 6.78
N ASP A 60 0.25 -4.04 7.84
CA ASP A 60 0.74 -5.09 8.71
C ASP A 60 -0.47 -5.73 9.39
N GLY A 61 -0.66 -7.04 9.16
CA GLY A 61 -1.73 -7.84 9.76
C GLY A 61 -1.56 -8.08 11.27
N ALA A 62 -0.98 -7.11 12.00
CA ALA A 62 -0.79 -7.15 13.43
C ALA A 62 -1.59 -6.02 14.09
N SER A 63 -2.84 -6.32 14.44
CA SER A 63 -3.44 -5.69 15.62
C SER A 63 -2.89 -6.39 16.85
N PRO A 64 -2.11 -5.74 17.73
CA PRO A 64 -2.18 -6.05 19.13
C PRO A 64 -3.32 -5.23 19.72
N MET A 65 -4.46 -5.90 19.95
CA MET A 65 -5.47 -5.51 20.93
C MET A 65 -4.77 -5.18 22.26
N TRP A 66 -4.67 -3.92 22.69
CA TRP A 66 -4.50 -3.53 24.10
C TRP A 66 -4.64 -2.01 24.32
N GLU A 67 -5.76 -1.37 23.97
CA GLU A 67 -6.19 -0.18 24.73
C GLU A 67 -7.62 -0.40 25.23
N SER A 68 -7.75 -1.41 26.08
CA SER A 68 -8.80 -1.46 27.11
C SER A 68 -8.10 -1.38 28.44
N THR A 69 -7.72 -0.17 28.85
CA THR A 69 -7.53 0.11 30.27
C THR A 69 -8.65 1.04 30.69
N GLN A 70 -9.74 0.42 31.16
CA GLN A 70 -10.58 1.05 32.16
C GLN A 70 -9.71 1.24 33.41
N VAL A 71 -9.36 2.48 33.73
CA VAL A 71 -9.03 2.86 35.11
C VAL A 71 -10.25 3.57 35.67
N SER A 72 -11.03 2.80 36.43
CA SER A 72 -11.92 3.33 37.45
C SER A 72 -11.07 3.77 38.63
N GLU A 73 -11.24 5.00 39.10
CA GLU A 73 -11.47 5.32 40.51
C GLU A 73 -12.13 6.70 40.64
#